data_AF-A0A672SEN5-F1
#
_entry.id   AF-A0A672SEN5-F1
#
_cell.length_a   1.000
_cell.length_b   1.000
_cell.length_c   1.000
_cell.angle_alpha   90.00
_cell.angle_beta   90.00
_cell.angle_gamma   90.00
#
_symmetry.space_group_name_H-M   'P 1'
#
loop_
_entity.id
_entity.type
_entity.pdbx_description
1 polymer ?
#
loop_
_entity_poly.entity_id
_entity_poly.type
_entity_poly.pdbx_seq_one_letter_code
_entity_poly.pdbx_strand_id
1 'polypeptide(L)'
;RNCNQVLKKEYPLKCLYIKDTIMELCTYYDPELYPSMKEQKNFETNVFNKTHKADNEIAFLEGMTIVYKSSIDLFFYVVGSAQENELMLMAVLNCLFESLSQMLRKNVEKRTLLDNMDGVFLVVDEIIDGGFQSHDPSEIILIFQKNSIYLKFGNTLVNMS
;
A
#
# COMPACT_ATOMS: atom_id res chain seq x y z
N ARG A 1 24.00 -8.43 -31.07
CA ARG A 1 23.55 -9.50 -30.14
C ARG A 1 22.48 -8.89 -29.26
N ASN A 2 21.24 -9.33 -29.48
CA ASN A 2 20.00 -9.14 -28.71
C ASN A 2 19.60 -7.72 -28.25
N CYS A 3 18.66 -7.16 -29.01
CA CYS A 3 17.51 -6.43 -28.48
C CYS A 3 16.82 -7.23 -27.35
N ASN A 4 16.16 -6.53 -26.42
CA ASN A 4 15.30 -7.02 -25.33
C ASN A 4 15.91 -7.13 -23.92
N GLN A 5 16.76 -6.18 -23.54
CA GLN A 5 16.78 -5.71 -22.15
C GLN A 5 16.14 -4.33 -22.11
N VAL A 6 14.84 -4.27 -22.45
CA VAL A 6 14.01 -3.24 -21.82
C VAL A 6 14.03 -3.65 -20.36
N LEU A 7 14.75 -2.88 -19.54
CA LEU A 7 14.80 -3.03 -18.09
C LEU A 7 13.36 -3.23 -17.63
N LYS A 8 12.98 -4.47 -17.29
CA LYS A 8 11.77 -4.69 -16.49
C LYS A 8 11.98 -3.78 -15.30
N LYS A 9 11.14 -2.75 -15.15
CA LYS A 9 11.12 -1.97 -13.91
C LYS A 9 10.71 -2.98 -12.84
N GLU A 10 11.69 -3.57 -12.17
CA GLU A 10 11.47 -4.35 -10.96
C GLU A 10 11.05 -3.36 -9.90
N TYR A 11 9.74 -3.19 -9.85
CA TYR A 11 9.05 -2.47 -8.82
C TYR A 11 9.20 -3.27 -7.52
N PRO A 12 9.82 -2.70 -6.46
CA PRO A 12 10.08 -3.44 -5.22
C PRO A 12 8.78 -3.95 -4.57
N LEU A 13 7.70 -3.21 -4.76
CA LEU A 13 6.34 -3.55 -4.34
C LEU A 13 5.62 -4.30 -5.45
N LYS A 14 5.00 -5.41 -5.08
CA LYS A 14 4.18 -6.26 -5.94
C LYS A 14 2.71 -5.88 -5.86
N CYS A 15 2.20 -5.59 -4.66
CA CYS A 15 0.87 -5.01 -4.49
C CYS A 15 0.72 -4.23 -3.19
N LEU A 16 -0.25 -3.30 -3.19
CA LEU A 16 -0.76 -2.59 -2.03
C LEU A 16 -2.27 -2.77 -2.00
N TYR A 17 -2.82 -3.18 -0.86
CA TYR A 17 -4.25 -3.31 -0.75
C TYR A 17 -4.82 -3.10 0.65
N ILE A 18 -6.05 -2.59 0.68
CA ILE A 18 -6.87 -2.43 1.87
C ILE A 18 -8.03 -3.41 1.74
N LYS A 19 -8.13 -4.32 2.72
CA LYS A 19 -9.15 -5.36 2.77
C LYS A 19 -10.15 -5.05 3.88
N ASP A 20 -11.42 -5.09 3.51
CA ASP A 20 -12.57 -5.27 4.40
C ASP A 20 -13.39 -6.49 3.91
N THR A 21 -14.33 -6.93 4.75
CA THR A 21 -15.38 -7.92 4.48
C THR A 21 -16.10 -7.72 3.13
N ILE A 22 -16.18 -6.48 2.60
CA ILE A 22 -16.97 -6.16 1.39
C ILE A 22 -16.18 -5.33 0.36
N MET A 23 -15.12 -4.63 0.76
CA MET A 23 -14.35 -3.75 -0.13
C MET A 23 -12.88 -4.19 -0.25
N GLU A 24 -12.38 -4.20 -1.49
CA GLU A 24 -10.99 -4.41 -1.86
C GLU A 24 -10.52 -3.16 -2.63
N LEU A 25 -9.74 -2.29 -1.99
CA LEU A 25 -8.91 -1.33 -2.72
C LEU A 25 -7.58 -2.03 -2.97
N CYS A 26 -7.28 -2.38 -4.21
CA CYS A 26 -6.12 -3.21 -4.52
C CYS A 26 -5.43 -2.74 -5.81
N THR A 27 -4.13 -2.47 -5.70
CA THR A 27 -3.29 -2.12 -6.83
C THR A 27 -2.17 -3.15 -6.94
N TYR A 28 -2.15 -3.88 -8.05
CA TYR A 28 -1.08 -4.81 -8.42
C TYR A 28 -0.13 -4.13 -9.41
N TYR A 29 1.15 -4.08 -9.09
CA TYR A 29 2.17 -3.39 -9.90
C TYR A 29 2.91 -4.34 -10.84
N ASP A 30 2.81 -5.65 -10.60
CA ASP A 30 3.40 -6.69 -11.43
C ASP A 30 2.29 -7.49 -12.14
N PRO A 31 1.91 -7.12 -13.38
CA PRO A 31 0.81 -7.76 -14.10
C PRO A 31 1.12 -9.21 -14.50
N GLU A 32 2.39 -9.65 -14.44
CA GLU A 32 2.78 -11.03 -14.72
C GLU A 32 2.63 -11.94 -13.50
N LEU A 33 2.63 -11.39 -12.29
CA LEU A 33 2.64 -12.17 -11.05
C LEU A 33 1.28 -12.78 -10.73
N TYR A 34 0.21 -12.00 -10.88
CA TYR A 34 -1.18 -12.43 -10.68
C TYR A 34 -2.05 -11.87 -11.82
N PRO A 35 -1.98 -12.48 -13.02
CA PRO A 35 -2.56 -11.91 -14.24
C PRO A 35 -4.09 -11.94 -14.26
N SER A 36 -4.73 -12.81 -13.48
CA SER A 36 -6.18 -12.90 -13.39
C SER A 36 -6.73 -12.41 -12.05
N MET A 37 -7.92 -11.81 -12.08
CA MET A 37 -8.69 -11.45 -10.88
C MET A 37 -8.90 -12.65 -9.94
N LYS A 38 -8.94 -13.88 -10.48
CA LYS A 38 -9.09 -15.09 -9.70
C LYS A 38 -7.83 -15.38 -8.87
N GLU A 39 -6.66 -15.25 -9.47
CA GLU A 39 -5.38 -15.48 -8.78
C GLU A 39 -5.13 -14.40 -7.73
N GLN A 40 -5.40 -13.13 -8.07
CA GLN A 40 -5.34 -12.01 -7.13
C GLN A 40 -6.21 -12.27 -5.88
N LYS A 41 -7.48 -12.63 -6.07
CA LYS A 41 -8.38 -12.96 -4.96
C LYS A 41 -7.94 -14.17 -4.15
N ASN A 42 -7.38 -15.18 -4.80
CA ASN A 42 -6.86 -16.36 -4.12
C ASN A 42 -5.67 -15.99 -3.21
N PHE A 43 -4.74 -15.19 -3.74
CA PHE A 43 -3.62 -14.67 -2.98
C PHE A 43 -4.08 -13.84 -1.77
N GLU A 44 -4.95 -12.84 -1.98
CA GLU A 44 -5.49 -12.00 -0.89
C GLU A 44 -6.20 -12.82 0.19
N THR A 45 -6.95 -13.85 -0.21
CA THR A 45 -7.62 -14.75 0.73
C THR A 45 -6.61 -15.54 1.56
N ASN A 46 -5.55 -16.03 0.92
CA ASN A 46 -4.48 -16.76 1.62
C ASN A 46 -3.73 -15.85 2.60
N VAL A 47 -3.43 -14.62 2.20
CA VAL A 47 -2.82 -13.61 3.09
C VAL A 47 -3.73 -13.36 4.28
N PHE A 48 -4.97 -12.97 4.04
CA PHE A 48 -5.93 -12.65 5.10
C PHE A 48 -6.10 -13.80 6.09
N ASN A 49 -6.26 -15.03 5.60
CA ASN A 49 -6.38 -16.22 6.45
C ASN A 49 -5.17 -16.42 7.36
N LYS A 50 -3.97 -16.01 6.91
CA LYS A 50 -2.73 -16.11 7.68
C LYS A 50 -2.53 -14.96 8.66
N THR A 51 -3.03 -13.76 8.34
CA THR A 51 -2.73 -12.52 9.08
C THR A 51 -3.84 -12.05 10.02
N HIS A 52 -5.12 -12.33 9.73
CA HIS A 52 -6.26 -11.74 10.48
C HIS A 52 -6.34 -12.10 11.98
N LYS A 53 -5.62 -13.14 12.41
CA LYS A 53 -5.58 -13.63 13.81
C LYS A 53 -4.21 -13.47 14.47
N ALA A 54 -3.23 -12.94 13.74
CA ALA A 54 -1.87 -12.83 14.23
C ALA A 54 -1.59 -11.37 14.62
N ASP A 55 -0.95 -11.17 15.77
CA ASP A 55 -0.45 -9.87 16.24
C ASP A 55 0.92 -9.52 15.61
N ASN A 56 1.29 -10.15 14.49
CA ASN A 56 2.55 -9.84 13.82
C ASN A 56 2.35 -8.66 12.86
N GLU A 57 3.42 -7.97 12.51
CA GLU A 57 3.40 -6.90 11.49
C GLU A 57 3.92 -7.39 10.13
N ILE A 58 4.50 -8.60 10.10
CA ILE A 58 5.17 -9.17 8.91
C ILE A 58 4.79 -10.65 8.76
N ALA A 59 4.60 -11.09 7.52
CA ALA A 59 4.34 -12.47 7.13
C ALA A 59 5.05 -12.81 5.82
N PHE A 60 5.35 -14.10 5.64
CA PHE A 60 5.89 -14.64 4.39
C PHE A 60 4.91 -15.61 3.76
N LEU A 61 4.63 -15.46 2.46
CA LEU A 61 3.72 -16.33 1.72
C LEU A 61 4.11 -16.36 0.25
N GLU A 62 4.14 -17.54 -0.39
CA GLU A 62 4.39 -17.68 -1.83
C GLU A 62 5.68 -17.00 -2.34
N GLY A 63 6.72 -16.91 -1.51
CA GLY A 63 7.96 -16.20 -1.88
C GLY A 63 7.84 -14.67 -1.85
N MET A 64 6.81 -14.16 -1.17
CA MET A 64 6.58 -12.73 -0.92
C MET A 64 6.78 -12.39 0.54
N THR A 65 7.28 -11.18 0.76
CA THR A 65 7.31 -10.50 2.05
C THR A 65 6.09 -9.60 2.15
N ILE A 66 5.26 -9.83 3.16
CA ILE A 66 4.00 -9.11 3.37
C ILE A 66 4.12 -8.37 4.69
N VAL A 67 4.00 -7.06 4.66
CA VAL A 67 3.84 -6.26 5.87
C VAL A 67 2.40 -5.81 5.99
N TYR A 68 1.87 -5.82 7.20
CA TYR A 68 0.45 -5.56 7.41
C TYR A 68 0.14 -4.91 8.75
N LYS A 69 -1.00 -4.22 8.78
CA LYS A 69 -1.53 -3.54 9.95
C LYS A 69 -3.05 -3.61 9.93
N SER A 70 -3.67 -3.75 11.09
CA SER A 70 -5.13 -3.70 11.23
C SER A 70 -5.57 -2.46 12.01
N SER A 71 -6.79 -1.98 11.73
CA SER A 71 -7.46 -0.92 12.49
C SER A 71 -8.96 -1.16 12.48
N ILE A 72 -9.52 -1.45 13.65
CA ILE A 72 -10.95 -1.72 13.86
C ILE A 72 -11.47 -2.86 12.96
N ASP A 73 -11.93 -2.52 11.76
CA ASP A 73 -12.51 -3.42 10.75
C ASP A 73 -11.79 -3.36 9.38
N LEU A 74 -10.62 -2.71 9.33
CA LEU A 74 -9.78 -2.57 8.14
C LEU A 74 -8.44 -3.29 8.32
N PHE A 75 -7.97 -3.90 7.23
CA PHE A 75 -6.63 -4.50 7.15
C PHE A 75 -5.85 -3.89 5.98
N PHE A 76 -4.65 -3.42 6.27
CA PHE A 76 -3.73 -2.77 5.33
C PHE A 76 -2.59 -3.72 5.02
N TYR A 77 -2.28 -3.90 3.74
CA TYR A 77 -1.24 -4.81 3.27
C TYR A 77 -0.34 -4.13 2.24
N VAL A 78 0.96 -4.37 2.38
CA VAL A 78 2.01 -3.96 1.45
C VAL A 78 2.86 -5.20 1.20
N VAL A 79 2.99 -5.60 -0.08
CA VAL A 79 3.61 -6.86 -0.47
C VAL A 79 4.78 -6.60 -1.39
N GLY A 80 5.98 -7.07 -1.01
CA GLY A 80 7.17 -7.06 -1.84
C GLY A 80 7.70 -8.47 -2.13
N SER A 81 8.70 -8.56 -3.00
CA SER A 81 9.42 -9.81 -3.24
C SER A 81 10.12 -10.28 -1.95
N ALA A 82 10.42 -11.57 -1.81
CA ALA A 82 11.14 -12.10 -0.65
C ALA A 82 12.51 -11.45 -0.35
N GLN A 83 13.11 -10.74 -1.32
CA GLN A 83 14.43 -10.11 -1.18
C GLN A 83 14.36 -8.63 -0.83
N GLU A 84 13.15 -8.06 -0.78
CA GLU A 84 12.96 -6.65 -0.47
C GLU A 84 13.24 -6.34 1.00
N ASN A 85 13.65 -5.10 1.25
CA ASN A 85 13.85 -4.62 2.61
C ASN A 85 12.49 -4.45 3.31
N GLU A 86 12.23 -5.27 4.32
CA GLU A 86 11.04 -5.20 5.16
C GLU A 86 10.81 -3.80 5.76
N LEU A 87 11.87 -3.08 6.13
CA LEU A 87 11.76 -1.73 6.69
C LEU A 87 11.23 -0.71 5.68
N MET A 88 11.58 -0.88 4.40
CA MET A 88 11.06 -0.05 3.32
C MET A 88 9.58 -0.34 3.10
N LEU A 89 9.17 -1.61 3.08
CA LEU A 89 7.76 -1.98 2.98
C LEU A 89 6.96 -1.44 4.19
N MET A 90 7.50 -1.55 5.40
CA MET A 90 6.90 -0.97 6.61
C MET A 90 6.78 0.55 6.54
N ALA A 91 7.77 1.25 5.96
CA ALA A 91 7.70 2.70 5.77
C ALA A 91 6.55 3.10 4.84
N VAL A 92 6.34 2.36 3.75
CA VAL A 92 5.18 2.57 2.85
C VAL A 92 3.87 2.32 3.57
N LEU A 93 3.77 1.21 4.32
CA LEU A 93 2.57 0.87 5.09
C LEU A 93 2.23 1.94 6.13
N ASN A 94 3.23 2.41 6.88
CA ASN A 94 3.06 3.46 7.88
C ASN A 94 2.69 4.79 7.24
N CYS A 95 3.32 5.16 6.13
CA CYS A 95 2.99 6.35 5.34
C CYS A 95 1.51 6.34 4.91
N LEU A 96 1.02 5.21 4.37
CA LEU A 96 -0.39 5.04 4.01
C LEU A 96 -1.30 5.21 5.23
N PHE A 97 -1.01 4.48 6.31
CA PHE A 97 -1.85 4.48 7.50
C PHE A 97 -1.92 5.87 8.16
N GLU A 98 -0.78 6.55 8.29
CA GLU A 98 -0.73 7.88 8.87
C GLU A 98 -1.40 8.94 7.98
N SER A 99 -1.23 8.86 6.66
CA SER A 99 -1.93 9.73 5.69
C SER A 99 -3.45 9.60 5.84
N LEU A 100 -3.95 8.36 5.86
CA LEU A 100 -5.37 8.08 6.04
C LEU A 100 -5.87 8.48 7.43
N SER A 101 -5.06 8.27 8.47
CA SER A 101 -5.39 8.69 9.84
C SER A 101 -5.51 10.21 9.96
N GLN A 102 -4.64 10.98 9.32
CA GLN A 102 -4.76 12.44 9.27
C GLN A 102 -6.02 12.87 8.51
N MET A 103 -6.23 12.34 7.30
CA MET A 103 -7.40 12.63 6.48
C MET A 103 -8.73 12.31 7.19
N LEU A 104 -8.79 11.16 7.87
CA LEU A 104 -9.98 10.66 8.56
C LEU A 104 -10.08 11.11 10.03
N ARG A 105 -9.27 12.09 10.44
CA ARG A 105 -9.26 12.66 11.81
C ARG A 105 -9.15 11.58 12.90
N LYS A 106 -8.24 10.63 12.69
CA LYS A 106 -7.92 9.48 13.55
C LYS A 106 -8.99 8.39 13.64
N ASN A 107 -10.09 8.50 12.89
CA ASN A 107 -11.10 7.46 12.81
C ASN A 107 -10.85 6.60 11.56
N VAL A 108 -9.86 5.71 11.61
CA VAL A 108 -9.54 4.80 10.51
C VAL A 108 -10.39 3.53 10.65
N GLU A 109 -11.62 3.61 10.15
CA GLU A 109 -12.59 2.51 10.11
C GLU A 109 -13.28 2.48 8.75
N LYS A 110 -13.92 1.37 8.41
CA LYS A 110 -14.59 1.15 7.13
C LYS A 110 -15.54 2.29 6.76
N ARG A 111 -16.38 2.73 7.70
CA ARG A 111 -17.41 3.74 7.43
C ARG A 111 -16.80 5.05 6.95
N THR A 112 -15.85 5.57 7.72
CA THR A 112 -15.19 6.85 7.39
C THR A 112 -14.34 6.74 6.14
N LEU A 113 -13.74 5.57 5.89
CA LEU A 113 -12.97 5.31 4.68
C LEU A 113 -13.88 5.30 3.43
N LEU A 114 -15.05 4.64 3.51
CA LEU A 114 -16.06 4.62 2.44
C LEU A 114 -16.65 6.00 2.16
N ASP A 115 -16.86 6.82 3.19
CA ASP A 115 -17.38 8.18 3.04
C ASP A 115 -16.36 9.14 2.37
N ASN A 116 -15.08 8.75 2.29
CA ASN A 116 -13.98 9.58 1.77
C ASN A 116 -13.16 8.88 0.67
N MET A 117 -13.77 7.95 -0.08
CA MET A 117 -13.06 7.11 -1.07
C MET A 117 -12.23 7.90 -2.08
N ASP A 118 -12.72 9.03 -2.58
CA ASP A 118 -11.98 9.86 -3.54
C ASP A 118 -10.64 10.34 -2.96
N GLY A 119 -10.62 10.69 -1.66
CA GLY A 119 -9.39 11.05 -0.95
C GLY A 119 -8.47 9.85 -0.72
N VAL A 120 -9.03 8.68 -0.44
CA VAL A 120 -8.26 7.43 -0.28
C VAL A 120 -7.52 7.09 -1.58
N PHE A 121 -8.19 7.15 -2.73
CA PHE A 121 -7.57 6.90 -4.04
C PHE A 121 -6.40 7.86 -4.29
N LEU A 122 -6.58 9.14 -4.01
CA LEU A 122 -5.52 10.14 -4.21
C LEU A 122 -4.32 9.94 -3.28
N VAL A 123 -4.56 9.57 -2.02
CA VAL A 123 -3.47 9.23 -1.08
C VAL A 123 -2.68 8.03 -1.61
N VAL A 124 -3.38 6.99 -2.10
CA VAL A 124 -2.73 5.81 -2.67
C VAL A 124 -1.92 6.19 -3.92
N ASP A 125 -2.49 6.95 -4.84
CA ASP A 125 -1.81 7.40 -6.07
C ASP A 125 -0.55 8.23 -5.76
N GLU A 126 -0.60 9.18 -4.82
CA GLU A 126 0.56 9.99 -4.42
C GLU A 126 1.67 9.18 -3.76
N ILE A 127 1.31 8.16 -2.96
CA ILE A 127 2.29 7.25 -2.35
C ILE A 127 3.00 6.42 -3.43
N ILE A 128 2.24 5.97 -4.43
CA ILE A 128 2.76 5.17 -5.56
C ILE A 128 3.65 6.03 -6.45
N ASP A 129 3.20 7.22 -6.84
CA ASP A 129 3.92 8.10 -7.76
C ASP A 129 5.14 8.76 -7.10
N GLY A 130 5.03 9.11 -5.81
CA GLY A 130 6.06 9.84 -5.08
C GLY A 130 7.10 8.94 -4.40
N GLY A 131 6.66 7.92 -3.67
CA GLY A 131 7.50 7.16 -2.72
C GLY A 131 8.20 5.93 -3.27
N PHE A 132 7.71 5.39 -4.39
CA PHE A 132 7.98 4.01 -4.74
C PHE A 132 9.31 3.74 -5.48
N GLN A 133 9.91 4.76 -6.08
CA GLN A 133 11.19 4.60 -6.78
C GLN A 133 12.37 4.53 -5.82
N SER A 134 12.16 4.85 -4.53
CA SER A 134 13.23 4.87 -3.54
C SER A 134 13.25 3.58 -2.74
N HIS A 135 14.41 2.91 -2.74
CA HIS A 135 14.70 1.80 -1.84
C HIS A 135 15.08 2.27 -0.42
N ASP A 136 15.04 3.57 -0.13
CA ASP A 136 15.40 4.15 1.17
C ASP A 136 14.14 4.54 1.98
N PRO A 137 13.91 3.91 3.15
CA PRO A 137 12.84 4.30 4.07
C PRO A 137 12.83 5.78 4.43
N SER A 138 13.99 6.42 4.52
CA SER A 138 14.15 7.83 4.91
C SER A 138 13.57 8.79 3.88
N GLU A 139 13.71 8.46 2.59
CA GLU A 139 13.15 9.28 1.50
C GLU A 139 11.63 9.15 1.45
N ILE A 140 11.09 7.95 1.69
CA ILE A 140 9.64 7.71 1.80
C ILE A 140 9.04 8.54 2.93
N ILE A 141 9.72 8.59 4.10
CA ILE A 141 9.32 9.42 5.24
C ILE A 141 9.37 10.92 4.87
N LEU A 142 10.39 11.36 4.13
CA LEU A 142 10.51 12.75 3.70
C LEU A 142 9.39 13.16 2.73
N ILE A 143 9.00 12.26 1.82
CA ILE A 143 7.89 12.46 0.90
C ILE A 143 6.57 12.55 1.66
N PHE A 144 6.37 11.65 2.62
CA PHE A 144 5.24 11.72 3.55
C PHE A 144 5.20 13.07 4.26
N GLN A 145 6.31 13.55 4.83
CA GLN A 145 6.36 14.85 5.51
C GLN A 145 6.05 16.04 4.58
N LYS A 146 6.45 15.98 3.32
CA LYS A 146 6.11 17.02 2.32
C LYS A 146 4.62 16.99 1.98
N ASN A 147 4.05 15.80 1.84
CA ASN A 147 2.66 15.58 1.48
C ASN A 147 1.71 15.75 2.68
N SER A 148 2.18 15.58 3.91
CA SER A 148 1.43 15.82 5.15
C SER A 148 1.06 17.29 5.38
N ILE A 149 1.75 18.24 4.73
CA ILE A 149 1.48 19.68 4.88
C ILE A 149 0.51 20.17 3.79
N TYR A 150 0.61 19.60 2.58
CA TYR A 150 -0.29 19.88 1.48
C TYR A 150 -0.43 18.64 0.60
N LEU A 151 -1.58 17.97 0.68
CA LEU A 151 -1.97 17.07 -0.41
C LEU A 151 -2.55 17.94 -1.52
N LYS A 152 -2.01 17.81 -2.73
CA LYS A 152 -2.39 18.61 -3.90
C LYS A 152 -3.44 17.85 -4.71
N PHE A 153 -4.70 18.15 -4.44
CA PHE A 153 -5.89 17.62 -5.12
C PHE A 153 -6.11 18.36 -6.44
N GLY A 154 -5.38 18.00 -7.50
CA GLY A 154 -5.45 18.72 -8.78
C GLY A 154 -5.03 20.19 -8.65
N ASN A 155 -5.95 21.14 -8.84
CA ASN A 155 -5.69 22.58 -8.61
C ASN A 155 -5.90 23.01 -7.14
N THR A 156 -6.32 22.12 -6.25
CA THR A 156 -6.70 22.44 -4.88
C THR A 156 -5.66 21.92 -3.90
N LEU A 157 -5.09 22.80 -3.08
CA LEU A 157 -4.26 22.41 -1.95
C LEU A 157 -5.17 22.16 -0.76
N VAL A 158 -5.18 20.93 -0.23
CA VAL A 158 -5.86 20.65 1.04
C VAL A 158 -4.81 20.67 2.13
N ASN A 159 -4.97 21.62 3.04
CA ASN A 159 -4.16 21.72 4.24
C ASN A 159 -4.70 20.72 5.28
N MET A 160 -3.83 19.83 5.76
CA MET A 160 -4.18 18.81 6.76
C MET A 160 -3.92 19.27 8.21
N SER A 161 -3.63 20.55 8.43
CA SER A 161 -3.49 21.18 9.77
C SER A 161 -4.82 21.50 10.44
#